data_AF-A0A2R7Y7F2-F1
#
_entry.id   AF-A0A2R7Y7F2-F1
#
_cell.length_a   1.000
_cell.length_b   1.000
_cell.length_c   1.000
_cell.angle_alpha   90.00
_cell.angle_beta   90.00
_cell.angle_gamma   90.00
#
_symmetry.space_group_name_H-M   'P 1'
#
loop_
_entity.id
_entity.type
_entity.pdbx_description
1 polymer ?
#
loop_
_entity_poly.entity_id
_entity_poly.type
_entity_poly.pdbx_seq_one_letter_code
_entity_poly.pdbx_strand_id
1 'polypeptide(L)'
;MTFREGSELGVITLVSYVAAKEGYTFVASRPGEECVNCRFKSVCVDKLKPNHVYRVVKVMNIKNPCKINEYVVTVEVEEIPVEVVIPKKYAVEGLKFKYRKVFCDSKCRLKSLCDTQLITDGAIVKVVEVGERVDCPSFKEAMVKAKVMLAD
;
A
#
# COMPACT_ATOMS: atom_id res chain seq x y z
N MET A 1 -18.03 -12.24 -21.72
CA MET A 1 -17.66 -12.78 -20.40
C MET A 1 -16.16 -12.95 -20.39
N THR A 2 -15.42 -11.93 -19.96
CA THR A 2 -13.95 -11.97 -19.89
C THR A 2 -13.54 -12.67 -18.61
N PHE A 3 -13.05 -13.89 -18.79
CA PHE A 3 -12.36 -14.66 -17.77
C PHE A 3 -11.13 -13.86 -17.31
N ARG A 4 -11.01 -13.60 -16.00
CA ARG A 4 -9.80 -13.06 -15.38
C ARG A 4 -8.84 -14.22 -15.14
N GLU A 5 -7.98 -14.51 -16.11
CA GLU A 5 -6.81 -15.36 -15.88
C GLU A 5 -5.75 -14.56 -15.12
N GLY A 6 -5.44 -14.99 -13.90
CA GLY A 6 -4.17 -14.67 -13.23
C GLY A 6 -4.13 -13.55 -12.19
N SER A 7 -5.22 -13.13 -11.56
CA SER A 7 -5.14 -12.26 -10.36
C SER A 7 -5.08 -13.13 -9.10
N GLU A 8 -4.08 -12.93 -8.24
CA GLU A 8 -4.16 -13.36 -6.83
C GLU A 8 -5.57 -13.02 -6.31
N LEU A 9 -6.28 -14.01 -5.76
CA LEU A 9 -7.66 -13.85 -5.31
C LEU A 9 -7.74 -12.64 -4.37
N GLY A 10 -8.59 -11.67 -4.73
CA GLY A 10 -8.82 -10.49 -3.91
C GLY A 10 -9.18 -10.89 -2.47
N VAL A 11 -8.63 -10.17 -1.50
CA VAL A 11 -8.86 -10.43 -0.09
C VAL A 11 -10.18 -9.76 0.30
N ILE A 12 -11.12 -10.54 0.82
CA ILE A 12 -12.34 -9.98 1.42
C ILE A 12 -12.02 -9.47 2.82
N THR A 13 -12.23 -8.16 3.02
CA THR A 13 -11.99 -7.46 4.29
C THR A 13 -13.08 -6.42 4.58
N LEU A 14 -12.95 -5.71 5.70
CA LEU A 14 -13.82 -4.61 6.11
C LEU A 14 -13.01 -3.31 6.18
N VAL A 15 -13.54 -2.24 5.62
CA VAL A 15 -12.95 -0.88 5.72
C VAL A 15 -13.97 0.09 6.29
N SER A 16 -13.52 1.23 6.84
CA SER A 16 -14.45 2.27 7.29
C SER A 16 -15.33 2.73 6.13
N TYR A 17 -16.54 3.21 6.44
CA TYR A 17 -17.46 3.66 5.40
C TYR A 17 -16.90 4.80 4.53
N VAL A 18 -16.02 5.65 5.08
CA VAL A 18 -15.36 6.73 4.33
C VAL A 18 -14.32 6.19 3.34
N ALA A 19 -13.74 5.02 3.60
CA ALA A 19 -12.76 4.34 2.76
C ALA A 19 -13.40 3.35 1.77
N ALA A 20 -14.71 3.10 1.87
CA ALA A 20 -15.43 2.12 1.07
C ALA A 20 -15.74 2.63 -0.35
N LYS A 21 -14.69 2.93 -1.12
CA LYS A 21 -14.76 3.42 -2.49
C LYS A 21 -13.78 2.65 -3.37
N GLU A 22 -14.23 2.18 -4.52
CA GLU A 22 -13.35 1.54 -5.51
C GLU A 22 -12.20 2.48 -5.93
N GLY A 23 -10.99 1.93 -6.00
CA GLY A 23 -9.75 2.66 -6.24
C GLY A 23 -9.13 3.30 -4.99
N TYR A 24 -9.83 3.33 -3.85
CA TYR A 24 -9.25 3.82 -2.61
C TYR A 24 -8.09 2.92 -2.17
N THR A 25 -6.96 3.55 -1.83
CA THR A 25 -5.73 2.87 -1.43
C THR A 25 -5.41 3.20 0.03
N PHE A 26 -5.03 2.21 0.82
CA PHE A 26 -4.71 2.38 2.23
C PHE A 26 -3.58 1.48 2.69
N VAL A 27 -2.94 1.86 3.80
CA VAL A 27 -1.96 1.05 4.51
C VAL A 27 -2.71 0.23 5.56
N ALA A 28 -2.56 -1.10 5.55
CA ALA A 28 -3.18 -1.96 6.54
C ALA A 28 -2.56 -1.70 7.93
N SER A 29 -3.39 -1.37 8.91
CA SER A 29 -2.94 -1.12 10.28
C SER A 29 -2.92 -2.40 11.11
N ARG A 30 -2.20 -2.37 12.23
CA ARG A 30 -2.38 -3.38 13.28
C ARG A 30 -3.75 -3.19 13.96
N PRO A 31 -4.33 -4.25 14.55
CA PRO A 31 -5.51 -4.12 15.39
C PRO A 31 -5.26 -3.14 16.54
N GLY A 32 -6.18 -2.18 16.74
CA GLY A 32 -6.22 -1.38 17.96
C GLY A 32 -6.84 -2.15 19.13
N GLU A 33 -6.85 -1.53 20.32
CA GLU A 33 -7.35 -2.17 21.55
C GLU A 33 -8.82 -2.63 21.42
N GLU A 34 -9.68 -1.80 20.84
CA GLU A 34 -11.09 -2.13 20.58
C GLU A 34 -11.28 -3.31 19.60
N CYS A 35 -10.26 -3.66 18.82
CA CYS A 35 -10.29 -4.76 17.88
C CYS A 35 -9.96 -6.12 18.53
N VAL A 36 -9.30 -6.14 19.70
CA VAL A 36 -8.79 -7.38 20.33
C VAL A 36 -9.89 -8.42 20.52
N ASN A 37 -11.04 -7.99 21.02
CA ASN A 37 -12.21 -8.85 21.26
C ASN A 37 -13.33 -8.65 20.22
N CYS A 38 -13.02 -8.05 19.07
CA CYS A 38 -14.01 -7.79 18.04
C CYS A 38 -14.39 -9.07 17.29
N ARG A 39 -15.69 -9.36 17.18
CA ARG A 39 -16.21 -10.53 16.43
C ARG A 39 -15.79 -10.56 14.95
N PHE A 40 -15.45 -9.40 14.38
CA PHE A 40 -15.02 -9.27 12.99
C PHE A 40 -13.50 -9.22 12.81
N LYS A 41 -12.70 -9.30 13.89
CA LYS A 41 -11.24 -9.13 13.84
C LYS A 41 -10.57 -10.00 12.77
N SER A 42 -10.96 -11.26 12.69
CA SER A 42 -10.41 -12.24 11.75
C SER A 42 -10.59 -11.83 10.29
N VAL A 43 -11.73 -11.25 9.92
CA VAL A 43 -12.01 -10.80 8.55
C VAL A 43 -11.61 -9.34 8.29
N CYS A 44 -11.62 -8.50 9.33
CA CYS A 44 -11.39 -7.06 9.22
C CYS A 44 -9.89 -6.71 9.16
N VAL A 45 -9.08 -7.28 10.07
CA VAL A 45 -7.68 -6.86 10.25
C VAL A 45 -6.70 -8.01 10.06
N ASP A 46 -7.03 -9.23 10.51
CA ASP A 46 -6.06 -10.34 10.53
C ASP A 46 -5.74 -10.91 9.14
N LYS A 47 -6.60 -10.67 8.15
CA LYS A 47 -6.37 -11.08 6.75
C LYS A 47 -5.38 -10.18 6.01
N LEU A 48 -5.08 -8.99 6.54
CA LEU A 48 -4.21 -8.02 5.90
C LEU A 48 -2.84 -8.04 6.56
N LYS A 49 -1.77 -7.95 5.76
CA LYS A 49 -0.41 -7.84 6.27
C LYS A 49 -0.19 -6.43 6.80
N PRO A 50 0.17 -6.25 8.09
CA PRO A 50 0.38 -4.90 8.64
C PRO A 50 1.45 -4.12 7.87
N ASN A 51 1.18 -2.84 7.62
CA ASN A 51 1.98 -1.91 6.83
C ASN A 51 1.99 -2.14 5.31
N HIS A 52 1.38 -3.21 4.81
CA HIS A 52 1.23 -3.42 3.37
C HIS A 52 0.12 -2.53 2.80
N VAL A 53 0.22 -2.26 1.51
CA VAL A 53 -0.67 -1.32 0.81
C VAL A 53 -1.71 -2.10 0.03
N TYR A 54 -2.97 -1.76 0.24
CA TYR A 54 -4.11 -2.41 -0.39
C TYR A 54 -4.97 -1.41 -1.14
N ARG A 55 -5.55 -1.84 -2.25
CA ARG A 55 -6.52 -1.07 -3.03
C ARG A 55 -7.88 -1.77 -3.04
N VAL A 56 -8.93 -1.00 -2.79
CA VAL A 56 -10.32 -1.47 -2.92
C VAL A 56 -10.64 -1.69 -4.39
N VAL A 57 -10.93 -2.93 -4.76
CA VAL A 57 -11.31 -3.31 -6.13
C VAL A 57 -12.81 -3.52 -6.30
N LYS A 58 -13.54 -3.74 -5.20
CA LYS A 58 -15.00 -3.90 -5.21
C LYS A 58 -15.62 -3.56 -3.86
N VAL A 59 -16.77 -2.87 -3.86
CA VAL A 59 -17.56 -2.59 -2.66
C VAL A 59 -18.83 -3.45 -2.65
N MET A 60 -19.07 -4.19 -1.56
CA MET A 60 -20.19 -5.16 -1.48
C MET A 60 -21.44 -4.63 -0.77
N ASN A 61 -21.47 -3.36 -0.35
CA ASN A 61 -22.61 -2.70 0.33
C ASN A 61 -23.15 -3.43 1.60
N ILE A 62 -22.39 -4.37 2.17
CA ILE A 62 -22.72 -5.02 3.44
C ILE A 62 -22.10 -4.21 4.58
N LYS A 63 -22.94 -3.56 5.40
CA LYS A 63 -22.55 -2.70 6.52
C LYS A 63 -22.56 -3.45 7.84
N ASN A 64 -21.56 -3.21 8.68
CA ASN A 64 -21.44 -3.77 10.03
C ASN A 64 -21.10 -2.67 11.04
N PRO A 65 -21.70 -2.66 12.25
CA PRO A 65 -21.37 -1.68 13.27
C PRO A 65 -19.91 -1.82 13.72
N CYS A 66 -19.24 -0.69 13.96
CA CYS A 66 -17.85 -0.64 14.40
C CYS A 66 -17.68 0.43 15.48
N LYS A 67 -17.01 0.05 16.58
CA LYS A 67 -16.76 0.97 17.70
C LYS A 67 -15.85 2.16 17.36
N ILE A 68 -15.02 2.02 16.32
CA ILE A 68 -14.02 3.03 15.92
C ILE A 68 -14.54 3.90 14.77
N ASN A 69 -15.25 3.31 13.81
CA ASN A 69 -15.56 3.92 12.51
C ASN A 69 -17.04 4.18 12.27
N GLU A 70 -17.88 4.14 13.31
CA GLU A 70 -19.36 4.10 13.25
C GLU A 70 -19.88 2.81 12.59
N TYR A 71 -19.56 2.60 11.31
CA TYR A 71 -19.73 1.34 10.61
C TYR A 71 -18.60 1.06 9.62
N VAL A 72 -18.40 -0.22 9.33
CA VAL A 72 -17.48 -0.72 8.31
C VAL A 72 -18.25 -1.40 7.19
N VAL A 73 -17.69 -1.38 5.99
CA VAL A 73 -18.28 -1.95 4.78
C VAL A 73 -17.42 -3.09 4.27
N THR A 74 -18.06 -4.16 3.83
CA THR A 74 -17.37 -5.31 3.21
C THR A 74 -16.87 -4.93 1.82
N VAL A 75 -15.58 -5.16 1.59
CA VAL A 75 -14.88 -4.86 0.34
C VAL A 75 -14.00 -6.03 -0.09
N GLU A 76 -13.73 -6.09 -1.38
CA GLU A 76 -12.63 -6.87 -1.94
C GLU A 76 -11.45 -5.94 -2.15
N VAL A 77 -10.26 -6.34 -1.69
CA VAL A 77 -9.03 -5.58 -1.86
C VAL A 77 -7.95 -6.44 -2.50
N GLU A 78 -7.02 -5.78 -3.19
CA GLU A 78 -5.80 -6.40 -3.69
C GLU A 78 -4.58 -5.72 -3.05
N GLU A 79 -3.54 -6.49 -2.74
CA GLU A 79 -2.25 -5.93 -2.32
C GLU A 79 -1.60 -5.30 -3.56
N ILE A 80 -1.17 -4.03 -3.45
CA ILE A 80 -0.58 -3.31 -4.59
C ILE A 80 0.83 -2.85 -4.29
N PRO A 81 1.72 -2.82 -5.29
CA PRO A 81 3.00 -2.19 -5.12
C PRO A 81 2.85 -0.66 -5.12
N VAL A 82 3.82 0.00 -4.51
CA VAL A 82 3.91 1.46 -4.43
C VAL A 82 4.99 1.94 -5.39
N GLU A 83 4.66 2.93 -6.22
CA GLU A 83 5.65 3.58 -7.07
C GLU A 83 6.47 4.58 -6.25
N VAL A 84 7.79 4.43 -6.31
CA VAL A 84 8.76 5.26 -5.58
C VAL A 84 9.98 5.56 -6.46
N VAL A 85 10.84 6.48 -6.02
CA VAL A 85 12.19 6.61 -6.58
C VAL A 85 13.22 5.88 -5.72
N ILE A 86 14.12 5.16 -6.37
CA ILE A 86 15.19 4.40 -5.71
C ILE A 86 16.54 4.66 -6.38
N PRO A 87 17.66 4.56 -5.64
CA PRO A 87 18.98 4.53 -6.24
C PRO A 87 19.10 3.43 -7.29
N LYS A 88 19.70 3.73 -8.45
CA LYS A 88 19.87 2.78 -9.57
C LYS A 88 20.55 1.47 -9.17
N LYS A 89 21.44 1.50 -8.16
CA LYS A 89 22.10 0.29 -7.62
C LYS A 89 21.11 -0.71 -6.97
N TYR A 90 19.93 -0.27 -6.57
CA TYR A 90 18.86 -1.12 -6.04
C TYR A 90 17.83 -1.52 -7.09
N ALA A 91 17.98 -1.07 -8.35
CA ALA A 91 17.03 -1.32 -9.43
C ALA A 91 17.20 -2.73 -10.02
N VAL A 92 16.96 -3.74 -9.20
CA VAL A 92 17.01 -5.15 -9.55
C VAL A 92 15.72 -5.80 -9.05
N GLU A 93 14.91 -6.34 -9.96
CA GLU A 93 13.68 -7.03 -9.59
C GLU A 93 13.97 -8.19 -8.63
N GLY A 94 13.15 -8.30 -7.59
CA GLY A 94 13.34 -9.27 -6.52
C GLY A 94 14.26 -8.81 -5.39
N LEU A 95 15.06 -7.75 -5.56
CA LEU A 95 15.96 -7.26 -4.52
C LEU A 95 15.17 -6.72 -3.33
N LYS A 96 15.53 -7.20 -2.13
CA LYS A 96 15.09 -6.61 -0.86
C LYS A 96 16.13 -5.61 -0.35
N PHE A 97 15.70 -4.42 0.05
CA PHE A 97 16.59 -3.42 0.64
C PHE A 97 15.85 -2.49 1.60
N LYS A 98 16.61 -1.76 2.41
CA LYS A 98 16.05 -0.75 3.32
C LYS A 98 15.70 0.52 2.55
N TYR A 99 14.41 0.81 2.40
CA TYR A 99 13.91 1.99 1.72
C TYR A 99 14.28 3.26 2.49
N ARG A 100 14.70 4.29 1.76
CA ARG A 100 14.97 5.62 2.30
C ARG A 100 14.25 6.68 1.50
N LYS A 101 13.49 7.51 2.21
CA LYS A 101 12.79 8.64 1.62
C LYS A 101 13.77 9.74 1.21
N VAL A 102 13.41 10.46 0.16
CA VAL A 102 14.10 11.67 -0.25
C VAL A 102 13.25 12.87 0.17
N PHE A 103 13.68 13.56 1.21
CA PHE A 103 12.95 14.72 1.72
C PHE A 103 13.21 15.94 0.84
N CYS A 104 12.19 16.35 0.10
CA CYS A 104 12.17 17.58 -0.70
C CYS A 104 11.13 18.58 -0.15
N ASP A 105 11.22 19.81 -0.66
CA ASP A 105 10.21 20.85 -0.46
C ASP A 105 8.79 20.37 -0.82
N SER A 106 7.80 20.93 -0.13
CA SER A 106 6.38 20.61 -0.30
C SER A 106 5.85 20.82 -1.72
N LYS A 107 6.43 21.75 -2.49
CA LYS A 107 6.01 22.07 -3.87
C LYS A 107 6.73 21.20 -4.92
N CYS A 108 7.56 20.24 -4.52
CA CYS A 108 8.29 19.38 -5.43
C CYS A 108 7.32 18.47 -6.22
N ARG A 109 7.43 18.48 -7.55
CA ARG A 109 6.60 17.65 -8.44
C ARG A 109 6.79 16.14 -8.24
N LEU A 110 7.96 15.73 -7.71
CA LEU A 110 8.28 14.33 -7.44
C LEU A 110 7.99 13.93 -5.98
N LYS A 111 7.38 14.81 -5.16
CA LYS A 111 7.17 14.58 -3.72
C LYS A 111 6.46 13.26 -3.42
N SER A 112 5.44 12.90 -4.21
CA SER A 112 4.69 11.65 -4.06
C SER A 112 5.53 10.39 -4.30
N LEU A 113 6.59 10.47 -5.12
CA LEU A 113 7.50 9.36 -5.39
C LEU A 113 8.67 9.32 -4.40
N CYS A 114 9.15 10.49 -3.99
CA CYS A 114 10.29 10.65 -3.08
C CYS A 114 9.93 10.40 -1.60
N ASP A 115 8.72 10.80 -1.20
CA ASP A 115 8.26 10.84 0.18
C ASP A 115 6.77 10.46 0.25
N THR A 116 6.46 9.28 -0.27
CA THR A 116 5.12 8.70 -0.16
C THR A 116 4.75 8.43 1.31
N GLN A 117 3.49 8.66 1.67
CA GLN A 117 2.96 8.29 2.99
C GLN A 117 2.67 6.79 3.11
N LEU A 118 2.70 6.05 1.99
CA LEU A 118 2.36 4.64 1.95
C LEU A 118 3.47 3.72 2.46
N ILE A 119 4.71 4.21 2.55
CA ILE A 119 5.87 3.46 3.02
C ILE A 119 6.60 4.27 4.09
N THR A 120 6.84 3.64 5.24
CA THR A 120 7.62 4.22 6.34
C THR A 120 9.10 4.32 5.98
N ASP A 121 9.79 5.41 6.37
CA ASP A 121 11.24 5.51 6.18
C ASP A 121 11.96 4.39 6.93
N GLY A 122 12.86 3.68 6.24
CA GLY A 122 13.58 2.54 6.79
C GLY A 122 12.84 1.21 6.76
N ALA A 123 11.65 1.13 6.16
CA ALA A 123 10.98 -0.15 5.88
C ALA A 123 11.83 -1.00 4.93
N ILE A 124 11.75 -2.33 5.07
CA ILE A 124 12.32 -3.24 4.08
C ILE A 124 11.31 -3.39 2.94
N VAL A 125 11.77 -3.18 1.72
CA VAL A 125 10.94 -3.28 0.52
C VAL A 125 11.59 -4.22 -0.48
N LYS A 126 10.76 -4.90 -1.26
CA LYS A 126 11.15 -5.71 -2.41
C LYS A 126 10.82 -4.97 -3.70
N VAL A 127 11.78 -4.85 -4.60
CA VAL A 127 11.53 -4.32 -5.95
C VAL A 127 10.73 -5.34 -6.75
N VAL A 128 9.61 -4.92 -7.33
CA VAL A 128 8.77 -5.79 -8.18
C VAL A 128 8.76 -5.36 -9.63
N GLU A 129 9.08 -4.10 -9.93
CA GLU A 129 9.19 -3.59 -11.30
C GLU A 129 10.19 -2.42 -11.30
N VAL A 130 11.08 -2.39 -12.28
CA VAL A 130 12.02 -1.27 -12.50
C VAL A 130 11.49 -0.38 -13.61
N GLY A 131 11.42 0.91 -13.33
CA GLY A 131 10.95 1.93 -14.27
C GLY A 131 12.07 2.77 -14.88
N GLU A 132 11.67 3.91 -15.42
CA GLU A 132 12.56 4.86 -16.10
C GLU A 132 13.48 5.64 -15.15
N ARG A 133 14.57 6.18 -15.70
CA ARG A 133 15.45 7.12 -14.99
C ARG A 133 14.69 8.40 -14.65
N VAL A 134 14.97 8.94 -13.46
CA VAL A 134 14.42 10.22 -13.02
C VAL A 134 15.53 11.25 -12.92
N ASP A 135 15.43 12.30 -13.73
CA ASP A 135 16.36 13.41 -13.68
C ASP A 135 15.84 14.49 -12.72
N CYS A 136 16.56 14.67 -11.62
CA CYS A 136 16.28 15.71 -10.62
C CYS A 136 17.61 16.23 -10.06
N PRO A 137 17.83 17.56 -10.04
CA PRO A 137 19.09 18.14 -9.56
C PRO A 137 19.33 17.95 -8.05
N SER A 138 18.29 17.61 -7.29
CA SER A 138 18.41 17.33 -5.85
C SER A 138 18.97 15.95 -5.54
N PHE A 139 19.05 15.05 -6.52
CA PHE A 139 19.59 13.71 -6.30
C PHE A 139 21.12 13.74 -6.32
N LYS A 140 21.72 13.05 -5.33
CA LYS A 140 23.19 12.92 -5.21
C LYS A 140 23.75 11.73 -6.01
N GLU A 141 22.89 10.87 -6.50
CA GLU A 141 23.22 9.68 -7.30
C GLU A 141 22.13 9.43 -8.36
N ALA A 142 22.37 8.51 -9.29
CA ALA A 142 21.39 8.17 -10.31
C ALA A 142 20.17 7.47 -9.67
N MET A 143 18.98 8.01 -9.91
CA MET A 143 17.72 7.47 -9.40
C MET A 143 16.84 6.97 -10.56
N VAL A 144 16.03 5.96 -10.28
CA VAL A 144 15.02 5.42 -11.19
C VAL A 144 13.68 5.34 -10.47
N LYS A 145 12.58 5.36 -11.23
CA LYS A 145 11.29 4.90 -10.71
C LYS A 145 11.36 3.39 -10.48
N ALA A 146 10.64 2.92 -9.48
CA ALA A 146 10.42 1.50 -9.26
C ALA A 146 9.08 1.29 -8.56
N LYS A 147 8.45 0.15 -8.83
CA LYS A 147 7.35 -0.34 -8.00
C LYS A 147 7.94 -1.27 -6.95
N VAL A 148 7.58 -1.05 -5.69
CA VAL A 148 8.07 -1.83 -4.56
C VAL A 148 6.91 -2.33 -3.71
N MET A 149 7.07 -3.52 -3.14
CA MET A 149 6.18 -4.05 -2.10
C MET A 149 6.90 -4.06 -0.77
N LEU A 150 6.19 -3.94 0.35
CA LEU A 150 6.81 -4.19 1.65
C LEU A 150 7.28 -5.66 1.71
N ALA A 151 8.45 -5.86 2.30
CA ALA A 151 9.02 -7.16 2.52
C ALA A 151 9.05 -7.45 4.01
N ASP A 152 8.33 -8.49 4.41
CA ASP A 152 8.51 -9.19 5.68
C ASP A 152 9.93 -9.81 5.77
#